data_AF-A0A0C9TNZ6-F1
#
_entry.id   AF-A0A0C9TNZ6-F1
#
_cell.length_a   1.000
_cell.length_b   1.000
_cell.length_c   1.000
_cell.angle_alpha   90.00
_cell.angle_beta   90.00
_cell.angle_gamma   90.00
#
_symmetry.space_group_name_H-M   'P 1'
#
loop_
_entity.id
_entity.type
_entity.pdbx_description
1 polymer ?
#
loop_
_entity_poly.entity_id
_entity_poly.type
_entity_poly.pdbx_seq_one_letter_code
_entity_poly.pdbx_strand_id
1 'polypeptide(L)' 'VDVSRDGKMIASGSADRTVRVWNGESGEMMNVFSGHWCEVNSVEFSRHSNRILTTFEQNSL' A
#
# COMPACT_ATOMS: atom_id res chain seq x y z
N VAL A 1 2.54 4.37 5.42
CA VAL A 1 2.44 3.00 5.98
C VAL A 1 1.09 2.89 6.66
N ASP A 2 0.37 1.80 6.42
CA ASP A 2 -0.89 1.47 7.06
C ASP A 2 -0.95 -0.03 7.41
N VAL A 3 -1.83 -0.40 8.34
CA VAL A 3 -1.95 -1.76 8.86
C VAL A 3 -3.41 -2.20 8.81
N SER A 4 -3.64 -3.39 8.29
CA SER A 4 -4.94 -4.06 8.32
C SER A 4 -5.45 -4.23 9.76
N ARG A 5 -6.78 -4.27 9.93
CA ARG A 5 -7.41 -4.32 11.26
C ARG A 5 -7.03 -5.57 12.07
N ASP A 6 -6.78 -6.69 11.39
CA ASP A 6 -6.35 -7.93 12.01
C ASP A 6 -4.83 -8.02 12.22
N GLY A 7 -4.09 -6.98 11.82
CA GLY A 7 -2.64 -6.90 11.95
C GLY A 7 -1.87 -7.81 11.01
N LYS A 8 -2.53 -8.57 10.14
CA LYS A 8 -1.88 -9.60 9.30
C LYS A 8 -1.18 -9.03 8.08
N MET A 9 -1.59 -7.84 7.66
CA MET A 9 -1.04 -7.14 6.51
C MET A 9 -0.60 -5.73 6.90
N ILE A 10 0.60 -5.39 6.46
CA ILE A 10 1.16 -4.03 6.51
C ILE A 10 1.36 -3.59 5.07
N ALA A 11 1.02 -2.35 4.75
CA ALA A 11 1.27 -1.76 3.44
C ALA A 11 2.07 -0.46 3.58
N SER A 12 2.94 -0.17 2.61
CA SER A 12 3.61 1.13 2.51
C SER A 12 3.78 1.53 1.06
N GLY A 13 3.50 2.80 0.80
CA GLY A 13 3.95 3.50 -0.40
C GLY A 13 5.41 3.91 -0.28
N SER A 14 6.01 4.18 -1.44
CA SER A 14 7.40 4.55 -1.59
C SER A 14 7.59 5.54 -2.76
N ALA A 15 8.65 6.35 -2.66
CA ALA A 15 9.09 7.25 -3.72
C ALA A 15 9.63 6.49 -4.95
N ASP A 16 9.97 5.20 -4.81
CA ASP A 16 10.28 4.32 -5.95
C ASP A 16 9.04 3.97 -6.81
N ARG A 17 7.88 4.58 -6.50
CA ARG A 17 6.59 4.41 -7.20
C ARG A 17 6.02 3.01 -7.05
N THR A 18 6.31 2.37 -5.92
CA THR A 18 5.77 1.07 -5.56
C THR A 18 4.95 1.14 -4.28
N VAL A 19 4.02 0.21 -4.16
CA VAL A 19 3.41 -0.16 -2.88
C VAL A 19 3.87 -1.56 -2.53
N ARG A 20 4.42 -1.71 -1.33
CA ARG A 20 4.85 -3.01 -0.81
C ARG A 20 3.92 -3.45 0.30
N VAL A 21 3.68 -4.75 0.34
CA VAL A 21 2.83 -5.39 1.35
C VAL A 21 3.60 -6.49 2.03
N TRP A 22 3.53 -6.51 3.36
CA TRP A 22 4.19 -7.47 4.22
C TRP A 22 3.19 -8.24 5.07
N ASN A 23 3.56 -9.47 5.39
CA ASN A 23 2.92 -10.24 6.44
C ASN A 23 3.28 -9.60 7.79
N GLY A 24 2.28 -9.21 8.57
CA GLY A 24 2.51 -8.54 9.87
C GLY A 24 3.02 -9.46 10.96
N GLU A 25 2.85 -10.78 10.83
CA GLU A 25 3.34 -11.78 11.80
C GLU A 25 4.78 -12.21 11.48
N SER A 26 5.07 -12.55 10.22
CA SER A 26 6.41 -13.03 9.81
C SER A 26 7.36 -11.91 9.39
N GLY A 27 6.84 -10.72 9.06
CA GLY A 27 7.63 -9.63 8.47
C GLY A 27 8.01 -9.87 7.01
N GLU A 28 7.58 -10.99 6.41
CA GLU A 28 7.94 -11.33 5.04
C GLU A 28 7.20 -10.45 4.04
N MET A 29 7.92 -10.03 2.99
CA MET A 29 7.31 -9.30 1.89
C MET A 29 6.45 -10.24 1.05
N MET A 30 5.14 -9.94 1.00
CA MET A 30 4.17 -10.77 0.28
C MET A 30 3.95 -10.29 -1.15
N ASN A 31 3.88 -8.97 -1.37
CA ASN A 31 3.59 -8.40 -2.68
C ASN A 31 4.29 -7.06 -2.90
N VAL A 32 4.54 -6.77 -4.18
CA VAL A 32 5.00 -5.46 -4.66
C VAL A 32 4.11 -5.04 -5.82
N PHE A 33 3.36 -3.96 -5.62
CA PHE A 33 2.54 -3.34 -6.65
C PHE A 33 3.34 -2.23 -7.30
N SER A 34 3.63 -2.40 -8.58
CA SER A 34 4.28 -1.41 -9.45
C SER A 34 3.29 -0.91 -10.50
N GLY A 35 3.61 0.21 -11.15
CA GLY A 35 2.72 0.84 -12.14
C GLY A 35 2.18 2.20 -11.70
N HIS A 36 2.56 2.69 -10.52
CA HIS A 36 2.37 4.10 -10.20
C HIS A 36 3.29 4.95 -11.07
N TRP A 37 2.73 5.99 -11.69
CA TRP A 37 3.48 6.92 -12.53
C TRP A 37 4.37 7.87 -11.72
N CYS A 38 3.98 8.10 -10.47
CA CYS A 38 4.61 9.01 -9.53
C CYS A 38 4.77 8.35 -8.15
N GLU A 39 5.43 9.06 -7.24
CA GLU A 39 5.69 8.63 -5.86
C GLU A 39 4.38 8.34 -5.10
N VAL A 40 4.41 7.31 -4.26
CA VAL A 40 3.24 6.93 -3.45
C VAL A 40 3.37 7.54 -2.05
N ASN A 41 2.64 8.63 -1.82
CA ASN A 41 2.70 9.38 -0.56
C ASN A 41 1.82 8.78 0.55
N SER A 42 0.76 8.04 0.19
CA SER A 42 -0.15 7.46 1.18
C SER A 42 -0.80 6.16 0.70
N VAL A 43 -1.12 5.30 1.66
CA VAL A 43 -1.78 4.00 1.48
C VAL A 43 -2.79 3.79 2.61
N GLU A 44 -3.94 3.19 2.31
CA GLU A 44 -4.99 2.89 3.29
C GLU A 44 -5.64 1.52 3.01
N PHE A 45 -5.89 0.73 4.05
CA PHE A 45 -6.71 -0.47 3.96
C PHE A 45 -8.20 -0.14 4.05
N SER A 46 -8.95 -0.51 3.02
CA SER A 46 -10.41 -0.44 3.03
C SER A 46 -11.00 -1.36 4.11
N ARG A 47 -11.76 -0.78 5.03
CA ARG A 47 -12.37 -1.46 6.19
C ARG A 47 -13.46 -2.47 5.84
N HIS A 48 -13.91 -2.51 4.58
CA HIS A 48 -15.05 -3.35 4.17
C HIS A 48 -14.67 -4.55 3.30
N SER A 49 -13.48 -4.58 2.69
CA SER A 49 -13.19 -5.61 1.69
C SER A 49 -11.71 -6.01 1.51
N ASN A 50 -10.83 -5.78 2.49
CA ASN A 50 -9.38 -6.07 2.37
C ASN A 50 -8.75 -5.54 1.07
N ARG A 51 -9.22 -4.38 0.59
CA ARG A 51 -8.66 -3.70 -0.57
C ARG A 51 -7.66 -2.65 -0.10
N ILE A 52 -6.50 -2.59 -0.74
CA ILE A 52 -5.53 -1.52 -0.54
C ILE A 52 -5.96 -0.37 -1.44
N LEU A 53 -6.35 0.75 -0.83
CA LEU A 53 -6.57 2.02 -1.50
C LEU A 53 -5.24 2.79 -1.46
N THR A 54 -4.79 3.24 -2.62
CA THR A 54 -3.59 4.09 -2.74
C THR A 54 -4.07 5.45 -3.21
N THR A 55 -4.04 6.46 -2.34
CA THR A 55 -4.41 7.83 -2.76
C THR A 55 -3.18 8.48 -3.39
N PHE A 56 -3.22 8.64 -4.72
CA PHE A 56 -2.33 9.54 -5.45
C PHE A 56 -3.19 10.65 -6.06
N GLU A 57 -2.81 11.91 -5.86
CA GLU A 57 -3.35 13.01 -6.66
C GLU A 57 -2.77 12.91 -8.08
N GLN A 58 -3.54 12.38 -9.02
CA GLN A 58 -3.31 12.71 -10.42
C GLN A 58 -3.70 14.17 -10.60
N ASN A 59 -2.71 15.07 -10.62
CA ASN A 59 -2.87 16.30 -11.40
C ASN A 59 -2.92 15.88 -12.87
N SER A 60 -4.14 15.60 -13.35
CA SER A 60 -4.44 15.47 -14.76
C SER A 60 -4.04 16.76 -15.48
N LEU A 61 -3.20 16.63 -16.49
CA LEU A 61 -3.09 17.56 -17.62
C LEU A 61 -3.59 16.82 -18.86
#